data_AF-A0A352NNQ5-F1
#
_entry.id   AF-A0A352NNQ5-F1
#
_cell.length_a   1.000
_cell.length_b   1.000
_cell.length_c   1.000
_cell.angle_alpha   90.00
_cell.angle_beta   90.00
_cell.angle_gamma   90.00
#
_symmetry.space_group_name_H-M   'P 1'
#
loop_
_entity.id
_entity.type
_entity.pdbx_description
1 polymer ?
#
loop_
_entity_poly.entity_id
_entity_poly.type
_entity_poly.pdbx_seq_one_letter_code
_entity_poly.pdbx_strand_id
1 'polypeptide(L)' 'MPSQLPPFSLRVPEPLLNKLRKIAEANKRSTNKEIEFLIEKHVQEYEKEHGPIQPP' A
#
# COMPACT_ATOMS: atom_id res chain seq x y z
N MET A 1 21.75 2.53 -3.01
CA MET A 1 21.17 3.87 -3.17
C MET A 1 20.07 4.01 -2.13
N PRO A 2 20.08 5.03 -1.27
CA PRO A 2 18.98 5.20 -0.30
C PRO A 2 17.70 5.45 -1.09
N SER A 3 16.68 4.65 -0.83
CA SER A 3 15.34 4.84 -1.37
C SER A 3 14.89 6.24 -0.98
N GLN A 4 14.66 7.14 -1.94
CA GLN A 4 14.19 8.51 -1.69
C GLN A 4 12.72 8.56 -1.24
N LEU A 5 12.16 7.42 -0.84
CA LEU A 5 10.78 7.30 -0.40
C LEU A 5 10.69 7.71 1.07
N PRO A 6 9.77 8.62 1.44
CA PRO A 6 9.58 8.99 2.83
C PRO A 6 9.20 7.73 3.64
N PRO A 7 9.87 7.46 4.78
CA PRO A 7 9.54 6.30 5.59
C PRO A 7 8.14 6.50 6.20
N PHE A 8 7.20 5.64 5.81
CA PHE A 8 5.83 5.66 6.33
C PHE A 8 5.65 4.53 7.35
N SER A 9 5.52 4.88 8.63
CA SER A 9 5.24 3.92 9.71
C SER A 9 3.74 3.75 9.89
N LEU A 10 3.16 2.74 9.25
CA LEU A 10 1.74 2.42 9.39
C LEU A 10 1.50 1.58 10.66
N ARG A 11 0.69 2.09 11.60
CA ARG A 11 0.19 1.29 12.74
C ARG A 11 -1.09 0.57 12.34
N VAL A 12 -1.00 -0.75 12.20
CA VAL A 12 -2.14 -1.62 11.95
C VAL A 12 -2.23 -2.69 13.03
N PRO A 13 -3.45 -3.20 13.32
CA PRO A 13 -3.62 -4.37 14.16
C PRO A 13 -2.80 -5.55 13.63
N GLU A 14 -2.15 -6.27 14.54
CA GLU A 14 -1.41 -7.50 14.23
C GLU A 14 -2.20 -8.53 13.38
N PRO A 15 -3.51 -8.79 13.60
CA PRO A 15 -4.25 -9.71 12.75
C PRO A 15 -4.37 -9.24 11.30
N LEU A 16 -4.41 -7.93 11.06
CA LEU A 16 -4.42 -7.39 9.70
C LEU A 16 -3.05 -7.53 9.04
N LEU A 17 -1.97 -7.23 9.76
CA LEU A 17 -0.61 -7.39 9.25
C LEU A 17 -0.33 -8.86 8.87
N ASN A 18 -0.78 -9.82 9.67
CA ASN A 18 -0.63 -11.24 9.37
C ASN A 18 -1.40 -11.67 8.13
N LYS A 19 -2.62 -11.15 7.93
CA LYS A 19 -3.37 -11.39 6.67
C LYS A 19 -2.64 -10.81 5.47
N LEU A 20 -2.13 -9.59 5.61
CA LEU A 20 -1.38 -8.90 4.55
C LEU A 20 -0.09 -9.63 4.18
N ARG A 21 0.63 -10.17 5.18
CA ARG A 21 1.79 -11.03 4.96
C ARG A 21 1.44 -12.27 4.14
N LYS A 22 0.37 -12.98 4.51
CA LYS A 22 -0.08 -14.15 3.75
C LYS A 22 -0.43 -13.83 2.29
N ILE A 23 -1.08 -12.69 2.06
CA ILE A 23 -1.41 -12.23 0.70
C ILE A 23 -0.13 -11.90 -0.09
N ALA A 24 0.80 -11.18 0.53
CA ALA A 24 2.08 -10.84 -0.09
C ALA A 24 2.90 -12.10 -0.43
N GLU A 25 2.94 -13.09 0.47
CA GLU A 25 3.59 -14.39 0.24
C GLU A 25 2.95 -15.14 -0.94
N ALA A 26 1.62 -15.17 -1.02
CA ALA A 26 0.89 -15.77 -2.14
C ALA A 26 1.22 -15.07 -3.47
N ASN A 27 1.39 -13.74 -3.44
CA ASN A 27 1.76 -12.93 -4.61
C ASN A 27 3.28 -12.93 -4.91
N LYS A 28 4.11 -13.66 -4.15
CA LYS A 28 5.58 -13.64 -4.23
C LYS A 28 6.17 -12.23 -4.12
N ARG A 29 5.57 -11.38 -3.29
CA ARG A 29 5.96 -9.98 -3.05
C ARG A 29 6.32 -9.77 -1.58
N SER A 30 7.11 -8.74 -1.30
CA SER A 30 7.29 -8.28 0.08
C SER A 30 6.01 -7.62 0.58
N THR A 31 5.77 -7.67 1.89
CA THR A 31 4.62 -7.01 2.51
C THR A 31 4.58 -5.52 2.18
N ASN A 32 5.72 -4.85 2.14
CA ASN A 32 5.81 -3.44 1.73
C ASN A 32 5.34 -3.23 0.28
N LYS A 33 5.81 -4.06 -0.66
CA LYS A 33 5.43 -3.92 -2.08
C LYS A 33 3.94 -4.19 -2.30
N GLU A 34 3.35 -5.08 -1.51
CA GLU A 34 1.91 -5.31 -1.52
C GLU A 34 1.12 -4.12 -0.94
N ILE A 35 1.63 -3.49 0.14
CA ILE A 35 1.05 -2.25 0.68
C ILE A 35 1.09 -1.14 -0.37
N GLU A 36 2.23 -0.93 -1.03
CA GLU A 36 2.38 0.08 -2.08
C GLU A 36 1.38 -0.14 -3.21
N PHE A 37 1.25 -1.39 -3.68
CA PHE A 37 0.29 -1.74 -4.72
C PHE A 37 -1.16 -1.49 -4.30
N LEU A 38 -1.52 -1.83 -3.05
CA LEU A 38 -2.86 -1.56 -2.53
C LEU A 38 -3.17 -0.08 -2.41
N ILE A 39 -2.19 0.73 -1.99
CA ILE A 39 -2.34 2.19 -1.92
C ILE A 39 -2.53 2.77 -3.31
N GLU A 40 -1.68 2.40 -4.28
CA GLU A 40 -1.80 2.87 -5.66
C GLU A 40 -3.17 2.50 -6.26
N LYS A 41 -3.60 1.25 -6.09
CA LYS A 41 -4.90 0.77 -6.55
C LYS A 41 -6.04 1.53 -5.90
N HIS A 42 -5.96 1.78 -4.59
CA HIS A 42 -6.99 2.53 -3.86
C HIS A 42 -7.07 3.99 -4.34
N VAL A 43 -5.93 4.65 -4.56
CA VAL A 43 -5.90 6.01 -5.11
C VAL A 43 -6.53 6.04 -6.50
N GLN A 44 -6.17 5.10 -7.39
CA GLN A 44 -6.75 5.02 -8.73
C GLN A 44 -8.27 4.76 -8.71
N GLU A 45 -8.75 3.87 -7.84
CA GLU A 45 -10.19 3.60 -7.67
C GLU A 45 -10.90 4.85 -7.13
N TYR A 46 -10.32 5.51 -6.14
CA TYR A 46 -10.87 6.74 -5.59
C TYR A 46 -10.90 7.89 -6.62
N GLU A 47 -9.85 8.08 -7.41
CA GLU A 47 -9.82 9.09 -8.48
C GLU A 47 -10.85 8.83 -9.57
N LYS A 48 -11.16 7.56 -9.85
CA LYS A 48 -12.23 7.19 -10.78
C LYS A 48 -13.62 7.51 -10.24
N GLU A 49 -13.85 7.29 -8.95
CA GLU A 49 -15.17 7.52 -8.32
C GLU A 49 -15.40 8.99 -7.94
N HIS A 50 -14.37 9.69 -7.46
CA HIS A 50 -14.48 11.04 -6.89
C HIS A 50 -13.85 12.14 -7.75
N GLY A 51 -13.16 11.80 -8.83
CA GLY A 51 -12.40 12.73 -9.67
C GLY A 51 -10.94 12.88 -9.21
N PRO A 52 -10.09 13.52 -10.04
CA PRO A 52 -8.64 13.57 -9.83
C PRO A 52 -8.30 14.27 -8.51
N ILE A 53 -7.52 13.59 -7.67
CA ILE A 53 -7.00 14.16 -6.43
C ILE A 53 -5.77 14.97 -6.82
N GLN A 54 -5.85 16.29 -6.78
CA GLN A 54 -4.67 17.14 -6.93
C GLN A 54 -3.94 17.21 -5.58
N PRO A 55 -2.72 16.64 -5.47
CA PRO A 55 -1.88 16.96 -4.33
C PRO A 55 -1.49 18.45 -4.38
N PRO A 56 -1.30 19.11 -3.22
CA PRO A 56 -0.79 20.48 -3.16
C PRO A 56 0.66 20.58 -3.64
#